data_AF-A0A4R8HRF4-F1
#
_entry.id   AF-A0A4R8HRF4-F1
#
_cell.length_a   1.000
_cell.length_b   1.000
_cell.length_c   1.000
_cell.angle_alpha   90.00
_cell.angle_beta   90.00
_cell.angle_gamma   90.00
#
_symmetry.space_group_name_H-M   'P 1'
#
loop_
_entity.id
_entity.type
_entity.pdbx_description
1 polymer ?
#
loop_
_entity_poly.entity_id
_entity_poly.type
_entity_poly.pdbx_seq_one_letter_code
_entity_poly.pdbx_strand_id
1 'polypeptide(L)'
;MIDFKGSHFERDVVLWGVRWYVAYPMSYRQLEEMMEERGVDVDHSTLNHWVVKYAPLLEKRFRAGKRPVGSSWRLDETYVKVKGSWKYLYRAVDKAGATVDFLLTAKRDYKAALLFLRKAIGQRGEPQKITIDKSGANTAAIERYKAEHEADIEIRRIKYLNNIVEQDHRAVKRVTRPMLGFESFRSAAATLSVQPYPWLSFYGNYTKSFGLNNGVTRAGAALGPQTAIQMEGGVKAELLDKRLSVTLAYYDIKKYNIARNTPGLAGALRGFVYDLLDAESKGVEIDVTGRIDDNWSVIANFLHMNTHVTKGSTLPASDPFDIVTQAPVAGKRLPAVPENMGNLWVKYDADGAFRGWSGAIGASRVGTAWVDPANSFIAPAYTLLRAMASYRFALGPTHVTAQVNVDNLLNSTYI
;
A
#
# COMPACT_ATOMS: atom_id res chain seq x y z
N MET A 1 -15.28 24.34 -17.29
CA MET A 1 -14.51 24.20 -16.02
C MET A 1 -15.53 23.96 -14.90
N ILE A 2 -15.23 23.19 -13.85
CA ILE A 2 -16.17 23.07 -12.71
C ILE A 2 -16.19 24.42 -11.98
N ASP A 3 -17.37 24.97 -11.71
CA ASP A 3 -17.53 26.25 -11.01
C ASP A 3 -17.51 26.03 -9.49
N PHE A 4 -16.65 26.78 -8.80
CA PHE A 4 -16.49 26.76 -7.34
C PHE A 4 -17.08 27.99 -6.66
N LYS A 5 -17.77 28.87 -7.41
CA LYS A 5 -18.43 30.06 -6.87
C LYS A 5 -19.41 29.70 -5.74
N GLY A 6 -19.38 30.51 -4.68
CA GLY A 6 -20.20 30.32 -3.47
C GLY A 6 -19.71 29.21 -2.53
N SER A 7 -18.48 28.71 -2.71
CA SER A 7 -17.86 27.80 -1.72
C SER A 7 -17.16 28.52 -0.58
N HIS A 8 -16.91 29.83 -0.68
CA HIS A 8 -16.16 30.67 0.29
C HIS A 8 -14.69 30.28 0.50
N PHE A 9 -14.18 29.30 -0.23
CA PHE A 9 -12.78 28.85 -0.17
C PHE A 9 -12.19 28.75 -1.57
N GLU A 10 -10.87 28.80 -1.65
CA GLU A 10 -10.16 28.62 -2.92
C GLU A 10 -10.41 27.22 -3.50
N ARG A 11 -10.44 27.16 -4.83
CA ARG A 11 -10.67 25.91 -5.57
C ARG A 11 -9.77 24.78 -5.09
N ASP A 12 -8.49 25.06 -4.85
CA ASP A 12 -7.51 24.03 -4.51
C ASP A 12 -7.73 23.47 -3.10
N VAL A 13 -8.18 24.29 -2.15
CA VAL A 13 -8.60 23.87 -0.81
C VAL A 13 -9.80 22.93 -0.89
N VAL A 14 -10.82 23.33 -1.66
CA VAL A 14 -12.04 22.52 -1.86
C VAL A 14 -11.69 21.18 -2.50
N LEU A 15 -10.88 21.20 -3.57
CA LEU A 15 -10.45 19.98 -4.27
C LEU A 15 -9.61 19.07 -3.38
N TRP A 16 -8.74 19.63 -2.54
CA TRP A 16 -7.95 18.88 -1.59
C TRP A 16 -8.86 18.15 -0.60
N GLY A 17 -9.81 18.84 0.02
CA GLY A 17 -10.77 18.22 0.94
C GLY A 17 -11.58 17.10 0.31
N VAL A 18 -12.15 17.36 -0.87
CA VAL A 18 -12.95 16.36 -1.59
C VAL A 18 -12.11 15.15 -2.00
N ARG A 19 -10.87 15.36 -2.47
CA ARG A 19 -9.96 14.27 -2.84
C ARG A 19 -9.68 13.37 -1.64
N TRP A 20 -9.27 13.94 -0.51
CA TRP A 20 -8.87 13.19 0.67
C TRP A 20 -10.02 12.40 1.27
N TYR A 21 -11.20 13.00 1.35
CA TYR A 21 -12.37 12.29 1.87
C TYR A 21 -12.76 11.07 1.00
N VAL A 22 -12.75 11.22 -0.32
CA VAL A 22 -13.17 10.14 -1.22
C VAL A 22 -12.10 9.04 -1.34
N ALA A 23 -10.83 9.40 -1.40
CA ALA A 23 -9.77 8.43 -1.69
C ALA A 23 -9.34 7.60 -0.47
N TYR A 24 -9.62 8.04 0.75
CA TYR A 24 -9.09 7.46 1.98
C TYR A 24 -10.18 7.21 3.03
N PRO A 25 -9.98 6.22 3.93
CA PRO A 25 -10.90 5.94 5.03
C PRO A 25 -10.78 6.99 6.14
N MET A 26 -11.27 8.21 5.90
CA MET A 26 -11.23 9.30 6.88
C MET A 26 -12.62 9.87 7.14
N SER A 27 -12.89 10.29 8.37
CA SER A 27 -14.11 11.03 8.72
C SER A 27 -13.98 12.51 8.36
N TYR A 28 -15.12 13.21 8.25
CA TYR A 28 -15.10 14.66 8.01
C TYR A 28 -14.45 15.44 9.15
N ARG A 29 -14.53 14.97 10.40
CA ARG A 29 -13.87 15.60 11.56
C ARG A 29 -12.35 15.48 11.50
N GLN A 30 -11.85 14.31 11.10
CA GLN A 30 -10.41 14.15 10.86
C GLN A 30 -9.93 15.04 9.73
N LEU A 31 -10.74 15.22 8.69
CA LEU A 31 -10.38 16.11 7.59
C LEU A 31 -10.40 17.58 8.01
N GLU A 32 -11.35 17.99 8.87
CA GLU A 32 -11.38 19.30 9.53
C GLU A 32 -10.12 19.54 10.37
N GLU A 33 -9.74 18.62 11.25
CA GLU A 33 -8.47 18.68 12.01
C GLU A 33 -7.25 18.84 11.08
N MET A 34 -7.20 18.07 9.99
CA MET A 34 -6.13 18.18 8.99
C MET A 34 -6.12 19.51 8.23
N MET A 35 -7.26 20.17 8.09
CA MET A 35 -7.36 21.50 7.48
C MET A 35 -6.90 22.57 8.47
N GLU A 36 -7.29 22.44 9.74
CA GLU A 36 -6.88 23.33 10.82
C GLU A 36 -5.36 23.31 11.03
N GLU A 37 -4.73 22.13 11.02
CA GLU A 37 -3.25 21.98 11.05
C GLU A 37 -2.54 22.72 9.91
N ARG A 38 -3.24 22.97 8.80
CA ARG A 38 -2.75 23.70 7.62
C ARG A 38 -3.18 25.16 7.60
N GLY A 39 -3.77 25.66 8.68
CA GLY A 39 -4.25 27.04 8.81
C GLY A 39 -5.55 27.32 8.06
N VAL A 40 -6.33 26.29 7.71
CA VAL A 40 -7.63 26.44 7.04
C VAL A 40 -8.74 26.11 8.04
N ASP A 41 -9.42 27.14 8.52
CA ASP A 41 -10.59 27.00 9.40
C ASP A 41 -11.83 26.61 8.58
N VAL A 42 -12.26 25.35 8.68
CA VAL A 42 -13.44 24.84 7.98
C VAL A 42 -14.14 23.73 8.76
N ASP A 43 -15.44 23.92 8.98
CA ASP A 43 -16.26 22.93 9.69
C ASP A 43 -16.50 21.65 8.84
N HIS A 44 -16.52 20.48 9.50
CA HIS A 44 -16.82 19.19 8.88
C HIS A 44 -18.12 19.15 8.04
N SER A 45 -19.15 19.94 8.39
CA SER A 45 -20.37 20.07 7.59
C SER A 45 -20.14 20.77 6.26
N THR A 46 -19.24 21.75 6.21
CA THR A 46 -18.82 22.42 4.97
C THR A 46 -18.08 21.44 4.06
N LEU A 47 -17.20 20.61 4.63
CA LEU A 47 -16.52 19.52 3.91
C LEU A 47 -17.52 18.51 3.34
N ASN A 48 -18.56 18.16 4.10
CA ASN A 48 -19.65 17.30 3.61
C ASN A 48 -20.36 17.92 2.41
N HIS A 49 -20.73 19.20 2.50
CA HIS A 49 -21.36 19.91 1.40
C HIS A 49 -20.48 19.93 0.14
N TRP A 50 -19.17 20.11 0.29
CA TRP A 50 -18.23 20.04 -0.83
C TRP A 50 -18.22 18.67 -1.47
N VAL A 51 -18.14 17.59 -0.69
CA VAL A 51 -18.16 16.22 -1.25
C VAL A 51 -19.48 15.96 -1.97
N VAL A 52 -20.61 16.29 -1.35
CA VAL A 52 -21.94 16.09 -1.95
C VAL A 52 -22.10 16.88 -3.26
N LYS A 53 -21.56 18.10 -3.33
CA LYS A 53 -21.66 18.98 -4.49
C LYS A 53 -20.66 18.63 -5.59
N TYR A 54 -19.38 18.50 -5.24
CA TYR A 54 -18.28 18.46 -6.20
C TYR A 54 -17.86 17.05 -6.61
N ALA A 55 -18.05 16.02 -5.77
CA ALA A 55 -17.66 14.66 -6.16
C ALA A 55 -18.37 14.18 -7.45
N PRO A 56 -19.70 14.37 -7.63
CA PRO A 56 -20.37 14.00 -8.89
C PRO A 56 -19.88 14.81 -10.10
N LEU A 57 -19.56 16.09 -9.90
CA LEU A 57 -19.06 16.97 -10.97
C LEU A 57 -17.65 16.57 -11.40
N LEU A 58 -16.81 16.21 -10.43
CA LEU A 58 -15.47 15.69 -10.65
C LEU A 58 -15.52 14.35 -11.37
N GLU A 59 -16.38 13.43 -10.95
CA GLU A 59 -16.58 12.17 -11.65
C GLU A 59 -17.00 12.41 -13.10
N LYS A 60 -17.98 13.27 -13.38
CA LYS A 60 -18.42 13.57 -14.76
C LYS A 60 -17.24 14.08 -15.61
N ARG A 61 -16.39 14.93 -15.05
CA ARG A 61 -15.21 15.47 -15.74
C ARG A 61 -14.11 14.43 -15.92
N PHE A 62 -13.82 13.61 -14.91
CA PHE A 62 -12.85 12.52 -15.00
C PHE A 62 -13.30 11.46 -16.00
N ARG A 63 -14.61 11.16 -16.05
CA ARG A 63 -15.21 10.24 -17.03
C ARG A 63 -14.92 10.68 -18.47
N ALA A 64 -15.02 11.96 -18.79
CA ALA A 64 -14.76 12.48 -20.14
C ALA A 64 -13.30 12.31 -20.60
N GLY A 65 -12.35 12.20 -19.67
CA GLY A 65 -10.93 11.97 -19.97
C GLY A 65 -10.48 10.52 -19.80
N LYS A 66 -11.37 9.58 -19.46
CA LYS A 66 -11.00 8.16 -19.29
C LYS A 66 -10.85 7.49 -20.65
N ARG A 67 -9.85 6.60 -20.75
CA ARG A 67 -9.68 5.71 -21.90
C ARG A 67 -10.93 4.84 -22.11
N PRO A 68 -11.23 4.44 -23.35
CA PRO A 68 -12.29 3.47 -23.63
C PRO A 68 -12.08 2.19 -22.80
N VAL A 69 -13.18 1.61 -22.31
CA VAL A 69 -13.17 0.34 -21.59
C VAL A 69 -13.32 -0.81 -22.58
N GLY A 70 -12.73 -1.97 -22.28
CA GLY A 70 -12.81 -3.15 -23.15
C GLY A 70 -14.24 -3.71 -23.28
N SER A 71 -14.48 -4.51 -24.33
CA SER A 71 -15.79 -5.11 -24.65
C SER A 71 -16.17 -6.33 -23.78
N SER A 72 -15.32 -6.74 -22.84
CA SER A 72 -15.59 -7.87 -21.93
C SER A 72 -15.65 -7.41 -20.49
N TRP A 73 -16.84 -7.46 -19.90
CA TRP A 73 -17.14 -6.91 -18.57
C TRP A 73 -17.27 -8.01 -17.52
N ARG A 74 -17.05 -7.65 -16.26
CA ARG A 74 -17.32 -8.42 -15.05
C ARG A 74 -18.24 -7.55 -14.20
N LEU A 75 -19.46 -8.03 -13.97
CA LEU A 75 -20.51 -7.30 -13.30
C LEU A 75 -20.90 -8.06 -12.03
N ASP A 76 -20.83 -7.35 -10.91
CA ASP A 76 -21.24 -7.89 -9.62
C ASP A 76 -21.66 -6.75 -8.68
N GLU A 77 -22.27 -7.11 -7.57
CA GLU A 77 -22.76 -6.18 -6.57
C GLU A 77 -22.08 -6.39 -5.22
N THR A 78 -21.95 -5.30 -4.46
CA THR A 78 -21.44 -5.37 -3.09
C THR A 78 -22.30 -4.57 -2.12
N TYR A 79 -22.25 -4.95 -0.84
CA TYR A 79 -23.04 -4.30 0.19
C TYR A 79 -22.35 -3.03 0.72
N VAL A 80 -23.13 -1.98 0.94
CA VAL A 80 -22.71 -0.74 1.60
C VAL A 80 -23.74 -0.37 2.66
N LYS A 81 -23.32 -0.01 3.86
CA LYS A 81 -24.23 0.37 4.96
C LYS A 81 -24.64 1.83 4.81
N VAL A 82 -25.95 2.10 4.75
CA VAL A 82 -26.53 3.44 4.70
C VAL A 82 -27.65 3.55 5.71
N LYS A 83 -27.55 4.48 6.66
CA LYS A 83 -28.49 4.73 7.77
C LYS A 83 -28.86 3.43 8.50
N GLY A 84 -27.84 2.71 8.93
CA GLY A 84 -27.99 1.41 9.59
C GLY A 84 -28.38 0.22 8.70
N SER A 85 -28.83 0.45 7.45
CA SER A 85 -29.36 -0.58 6.56
C SER A 85 -28.38 -0.95 5.43
N TRP A 86 -28.31 -2.23 5.08
CA TRP A 86 -27.52 -2.68 3.92
C TRP A 86 -28.18 -2.27 2.61
N LYS A 87 -27.43 -1.56 1.77
CA LYS A 87 -27.75 -1.17 0.39
C LYS A 87 -26.78 -1.83 -0.58
N TYR A 88 -27.06 -1.75 -1.87
CA TYR A 88 -26.32 -2.50 -2.90
C TYR A 88 -25.61 -1.55 -3.86
N LEU A 89 -24.31 -1.74 -4.04
CA LEU A 89 -23.50 -1.03 -5.01
C LEU A 89 -23.18 -1.99 -6.15
N TYR A 90 -23.88 -1.80 -7.26
CA TYR A 90 -23.59 -2.48 -8.52
C TYR A 90 -22.32 -1.89 -9.13
N ARG A 91 -21.44 -2.76 -9.62
CA ARG A 91 -20.18 -2.36 -10.26
C ARG A 91 -19.90 -3.25 -11.47
N ALA A 92 -19.30 -2.64 -12.48
CA ALA A 92 -18.73 -3.36 -13.61
C ALA A 92 -17.30 -2.89 -13.89
N VAL A 93 -16.44 -3.86 -14.17
CA VAL A 93 -15.04 -3.64 -14.59
C VAL A 93 -14.76 -4.44 -15.86
N ASP A 94 -13.86 -3.98 -16.71
CA ASP A 94 -13.47 -4.73 -17.90
C ASP A 94 -12.43 -5.82 -17.60
N LYS A 95 -11.95 -6.52 -18.65
CA LYS A 95 -10.91 -7.55 -18.53
C LYS A 95 -9.60 -7.03 -17.91
N ALA A 96 -9.24 -5.77 -18.15
CA ALA A 96 -8.04 -5.13 -17.59
C ALA A 96 -8.27 -4.57 -16.18
N GLY A 97 -9.50 -4.64 -15.67
CA GLY A 97 -9.89 -4.10 -14.37
C GLY A 97 -10.19 -2.60 -14.40
N ALA A 98 -10.38 -1.99 -15.57
CA ALA A 98 -10.84 -0.62 -15.67
C ALA A 98 -12.33 -0.54 -15.34
N THR A 99 -12.71 0.41 -14.48
CA THR A 99 -14.11 0.63 -14.09
C THR A 99 -14.96 1.04 -15.29
N VAL A 100 -15.90 0.17 -15.67
CA VAL A 100 -16.93 0.44 -16.67
C VAL A 100 -17.90 1.47 -16.10
N ASP A 101 -18.59 1.09 -15.01
CA ASP A 101 -19.50 1.96 -14.29
C ASP A 101 -19.88 1.40 -12.91
N PHE A 102 -20.62 2.18 -12.13
CA PHE A 102 -21.20 1.80 -10.84
C PHE A 102 -22.58 2.45 -10.64
N LEU A 103 -23.40 1.86 -9.76
CA LEU A 103 -24.69 2.39 -9.34
C LEU A 103 -25.03 1.93 -7.91
N LEU A 104 -25.30 2.87 -7.02
CA LEU A 104 -25.84 2.58 -5.69
C LEU A 104 -27.36 2.46 -5.77
N THR A 105 -27.92 1.39 -5.24
CA THR A 105 -29.37 1.13 -5.21
C THR A 105 -29.83 0.70 -3.82
N ALA A 106 -31.11 0.94 -3.55
CA ALA A 106 -31.71 0.56 -2.28
C ALA A 106 -32.01 -0.96 -2.17
N LYS A 107 -32.22 -1.62 -3.32
CA LYS A 107 -32.64 -3.02 -3.43
C LYS A 107 -31.73 -3.77 -4.41
N ARG A 108 -31.60 -5.08 -4.20
CA ARG A 108 -30.96 -6.04 -5.11
C ARG A 108 -32.04 -6.79 -5.85
N ASP A 109 -32.58 -6.15 -6.89
CA ASP A 109 -33.65 -6.71 -7.69
C ASP A 109 -33.35 -6.54 -9.19
N TYR A 110 -34.20 -7.17 -10.00
CA TYR A 110 -34.11 -7.10 -11.46
C TYR A 110 -34.15 -5.65 -11.98
N LYS A 111 -34.96 -4.77 -11.38
CA LYS A 111 -35.08 -3.37 -11.81
C LYS A 111 -33.77 -2.61 -11.58
N ALA A 112 -33.15 -2.81 -10.41
CA ALA A 112 -31.86 -2.24 -10.07
C ALA A 112 -30.74 -2.72 -11.02
N ALA A 113 -30.69 -4.02 -11.31
CA ALA A 113 -29.72 -4.59 -12.25
C ALA A 113 -29.92 -4.05 -13.68
N LEU A 114 -31.16 -3.94 -14.15
CA LEU A 114 -31.47 -3.39 -15.48
C LEU A 114 -31.15 -1.91 -15.59
N LEU A 115 -31.45 -1.13 -14.55
CA LEU A 115 -31.06 0.28 -14.47
C LEU A 115 -29.54 0.46 -14.54
N PHE A 116 -28.79 -0.39 -13.84
CA PHE A 116 -27.34 -0.38 -13.91
C PHE A 116 -26.82 -0.70 -15.32
N LEU A 117 -27.35 -1.76 -15.95
CA LEU A 117 -26.95 -2.15 -17.31
C LEU A 117 -27.22 -1.04 -18.33
N ARG A 118 -28.44 -0.47 -18.35
CA ARG A 118 -28.78 0.63 -19.26
C ARG A 118 -27.87 1.84 -19.07
N LYS A 119 -27.56 2.18 -17.81
CA LYS A 119 -26.63 3.26 -17.49
C LYS A 119 -25.22 2.97 -18.01
N ALA A 120 -24.69 1.78 -17.74
CA ALA A 120 -23.34 1.39 -18.13
C ALA A 120 -23.20 1.32 -19.66
N ILE A 121 -24.14 0.68 -20.35
CA ILE A 121 -24.11 0.51 -21.80
C ILE A 121 -24.34 1.83 -22.53
N GLY A 122 -25.30 2.64 -22.09
CA GLY A 122 -25.53 3.97 -22.66
C GLY A 122 -24.31 4.91 -22.55
N GLN A 123 -23.40 4.66 -21.60
CA GLN A 123 -22.18 5.46 -21.42
C GLN A 123 -20.93 4.86 -22.08
N ARG A 124 -20.85 3.53 -22.22
CA ARG A 124 -19.63 2.82 -22.61
C ARG A 124 -19.74 2.05 -23.92
N GLY A 125 -20.93 1.99 -24.51
CA GLY A 125 -21.23 1.14 -25.64
C GLY A 125 -21.54 -0.29 -25.21
N GLU A 126 -22.03 -1.07 -26.17
CA GLU A 126 -22.46 -2.45 -25.96
C GLU A 126 -21.26 -3.39 -25.78
N PRO A 127 -21.21 -4.18 -24.68
CA PRO A 127 -20.18 -5.19 -24.49
C PRO A 127 -20.48 -6.43 -25.32
N GLN A 128 -19.43 -7.12 -25.76
CA GLN A 128 -19.57 -8.45 -26.36
C GLN A 128 -19.86 -9.52 -25.29
N LYS A 129 -19.30 -9.36 -24.09
CA LYS A 129 -19.30 -10.39 -23.04
C LYS A 129 -19.55 -9.77 -21.67
N ILE A 130 -20.49 -10.33 -20.91
CA ILE A 130 -20.67 -9.97 -19.50
C ILE A 130 -20.49 -11.22 -18.65
N THR A 131 -19.50 -11.19 -17.78
CA THR A 131 -19.32 -12.20 -16.74
C THR A 131 -20.06 -11.77 -15.48
N ILE A 132 -20.90 -12.66 -14.95
CA ILE A 132 -21.62 -12.48 -13.69
C ILE A 132 -21.42 -13.72 -12.81
N ASP A 133 -21.63 -13.57 -11.50
CA ASP A 133 -21.84 -14.73 -10.64
C ASP A 133 -23.23 -15.36 -10.89
N LYS A 134 -23.65 -16.33 -10.07
CA LYS A 134 -24.95 -17.03 -10.14
C LYS A 134 -26.16 -16.14 -9.79
N SER A 135 -26.10 -14.83 -10.01
CA SER A 135 -27.17 -13.87 -9.74
C SER A 135 -28.31 -13.99 -10.77
N GLY A 136 -29.48 -14.41 -10.30
CA GLY A 136 -30.71 -14.49 -11.12
C GLY A 136 -31.20 -13.12 -11.60
N ALA A 137 -31.07 -12.09 -10.76
CA ALA A 137 -31.46 -10.71 -11.10
C ALA A 137 -30.58 -10.14 -12.23
N ASN A 138 -29.26 -10.35 -12.17
CA ASN A 138 -28.34 -9.89 -13.23
C ASN A 138 -28.59 -10.66 -14.52
N THR A 139 -28.83 -11.98 -14.45
CA THR A 139 -29.20 -12.79 -15.63
C THR A 139 -30.45 -12.22 -16.29
N ALA A 140 -31.54 -12.06 -15.54
CA ALA A 140 -32.81 -11.56 -16.07
C ALA A 140 -32.66 -10.15 -16.68
N ALA A 141 -31.85 -9.29 -16.06
CA ALA A 141 -31.60 -7.95 -16.55
C ALA A 141 -30.83 -7.93 -17.88
N ILE A 142 -29.81 -8.79 -18.04
CA ILE A 142 -29.06 -8.92 -19.31
C ILE A 142 -29.97 -9.47 -20.41
N GLU A 143 -30.72 -10.54 -20.13
CA GLU A 143 -31.64 -11.13 -21.12
C GLU A 143 -32.72 -10.14 -21.55
N ARG A 144 -33.26 -9.34 -20.61
CA ARG A 144 -34.19 -8.26 -20.97
C ARG A 144 -33.53 -7.23 -21.88
N TYR A 145 -32.32 -6.79 -21.54
CA TYR A 145 -31.62 -5.80 -22.33
C TYR A 145 -31.38 -6.28 -23.77
N LYS A 146 -30.94 -7.54 -23.92
CA LYS A 146 -30.77 -8.21 -25.22
C LYS A 146 -32.07 -8.22 -26.04
N ALA A 147 -33.19 -8.58 -25.41
CA ALA A 147 -34.49 -8.61 -26.08
C ALA A 147 -34.99 -7.23 -26.50
N GLU A 148 -34.67 -6.18 -25.75
CA GLU A 148 -35.12 -4.80 -26.05
C GLU A 148 -34.28 -4.11 -27.14
N HIS A 149 -33.02 -4.51 -27.33
CA HIS A 149 -32.06 -3.80 -28.20
C HIS A 149 -31.44 -4.70 -29.28
N GLU A 150 -31.89 -5.95 -29.41
CA GLU A 150 -31.32 -6.96 -30.31
C GLU A 150 -29.80 -7.16 -30.12
N ALA A 151 -29.32 -6.95 -28.89
CA ALA A 151 -27.89 -6.97 -28.57
C ALA A 151 -27.34 -8.40 -28.47
N ASP A 152 -26.21 -8.65 -29.15
CA ASP A 152 -25.49 -9.93 -29.06
C ASP A 152 -24.48 -9.93 -27.91
N ILE A 153 -25.00 -10.12 -26.69
CA ILE A 153 -24.20 -10.19 -25.47
C ILE A 153 -24.08 -11.63 -24.99
N GLU A 154 -22.85 -12.14 -24.89
CA GLU A 154 -22.52 -13.44 -24.30
C GLU A 154 -22.50 -13.36 -22.76
N ILE A 155 -23.35 -14.13 -22.08
CA ILE A 155 -23.35 -14.24 -20.61
C ILE A 155 -22.39 -15.36 -20.18
N ARG A 156 -21.46 -15.04 -19.26
CA ARG A 156 -20.50 -16.00 -18.70
C ARG A 156 -20.68 -16.15 -17.20
N ARG A 157 -20.58 -17.38 -16.71
CA ARG A 157 -20.62 -17.73 -15.27
C ARG A 157 -19.36 -18.49 -14.87
N ILE A 158 -18.22 -17.80 -14.86
CA ILE A 158 -16.92 -18.38 -14.55
C ILE A 158 -16.38 -17.74 -13.28
N LYS A 159 -16.34 -18.50 -12.18
CA LYS A 159 -15.93 -18.03 -10.85
C LYS A 159 -14.62 -17.24 -10.87
N TYR A 160 -13.59 -17.78 -11.51
CA TYR A 160 -12.26 -17.15 -11.54
C TYR A 160 -12.21 -15.82 -12.28
N LEU A 161 -13.09 -15.62 -13.26
CA LEU A 161 -13.17 -14.33 -13.97
C LEU A 161 -13.88 -13.27 -13.11
N ASN A 162 -14.80 -13.67 -12.22
CA ASN A 162 -15.47 -12.76 -11.29
C ASN A 162 -14.53 -12.19 -10.21
N ASN A 163 -13.40 -12.86 -9.94
CA ASN A 163 -12.40 -12.38 -8.98
C ASN A 163 -11.94 -10.93 -9.24
N ILE A 164 -11.95 -10.46 -10.50
CA ILE A 164 -11.53 -9.09 -10.85
C ILE A 164 -12.48 -8.04 -10.25
N VAL A 165 -13.80 -8.26 -10.36
CA VAL A 165 -14.79 -7.34 -9.78
C VAL A 165 -14.86 -7.49 -8.26
N GLU A 166 -14.68 -8.70 -7.74
CA GLU A 166 -14.57 -8.93 -6.29
C GLU A 166 -13.35 -8.24 -5.67
N GLN A 167 -12.23 -8.17 -6.38
CA GLN A 167 -11.06 -7.39 -5.94
C GLN A 167 -11.37 -5.89 -5.92
N ASP A 168 -12.06 -5.37 -6.94
CA ASP A 168 -12.49 -3.97 -6.98
C ASP A 168 -13.47 -3.63 -5.82
N HIS A 169 -14.31 -4.58 -5.40
CA HIS A 169 -15.12 -4.45 -4.18
C HIS A 169 -14.27 -4.22 -2.92
N ARG A 170 -13.07 -4.81 -2.83
CA ARG A 170 -12.17 -4.64 -1.66
C ARG A 170 -11.70 -3.20 -1.53
N ALA A 171 -11.41 -2.53 -2.64
CA ALA A 171 -11.00 -1.11 -2.63
C ALA A 171 -12.12 -0.22 -2.06
N VAL A 172 -13.37 -0.46 -2.46
CA VAL A 172 -14.54 0.25 -1.92
C VAL A 172 -14.74 -0.06 -0.43
N LYS A 173 -14.65 -1.34 -0.03
CA LYS A 173 -14.83 -1.75 1.36
C LYS A 173 -13.74 -1.21 2.28
N ARG A 174 -12.51 -1.05 1.78
CA ARG A 174 -11.40 -0.45 2.53
C ARG A 174 -11.70 0.99 2.93
N VAL A 175 -12.33 1.77 2.05
CA VAL A 175 -12.72 3.16 2.35
C VAL A 175 -13.98 3.22 3.23
N THR A 176 -15.00 2.42 2.88
CA THR A 176 -16.34 2.53 3.50
C THR A 176 -16.50 1.84 4.85
N ARG A 177 -15.73 0.79 5.15
CA ARG A 177 -15.85 0.06 6.44
C ARG A 177 -15.41 0.90 7.65
N PRO A 178 -14.26 1.60 7.62
CA PRO A 178 -13.82 2.42 8.75
C PRO A 178 -14.72 3.64 8.98
N MET A 179 -15.44 4.11 7.96
CA MET A 179 -16.40 5.22 8.06
C MET A 179 -17.70 4.84 8.80
N LEU A 180 -17.86 3.58 9.25
CA LEU A 180 -19.05 3.05 9.93
C LEU A 180 -20.37 3.10 9.13
N GLY A 181 -20.29 3.43 7.84
CA GLY A 181 -21.44 3.57 6.94
C GLY A 181 -21.84 5.04 6.73
N PHE A 182 -22.76 5.26 5.79
CA PHE A 182 -23.23 6.60 5.46
C PHE A 182 -24.55 6.91 6.16
N GLU A 183 -24.74 8.12 6.68
CA GLU A 183 -26.03 8.51 7.27
C GLU A 183 -27.12 8.86 6.24
N SER A 184 -26.72 9.13 4.99
CA SER A 184 -27.62 9.52 3.90
C SER A 184 -27.29 8.79 2.60
N PHE A 185 -28.35 8.38 1.88
CA PHE A 185 -28.21 7.76 0.56
C PHE A 185 -27.61 8.72 -0.47
N ARG A 186 -27.95 10.01 -0.41
CA ARG A 186 -27.42 11.04 -1.31
C ARG A 186 -25.92 11.23 -1.11
N SER A 187 -25.47 11.29 0.14
CA SER A 187 -24.05 11.43 0.49
C SER A 187 -23.26 10.17 0.12
N ALA A 188 -23.84 8.98 0.33
CA ALA A 188 -23.27 7.72 -0.12
C ALA A 188 -23.07 7.69 -1.64
N ALA A 189 -24.10 8.04 -2.40
CA ALA A 189 -24.04 8.08 -3.86
C ALA A 189 -23.00 9.09 -4.38
N ALA A 190 -22.91 10.27 -3.77
CA ALA A 190 -21.91 11.28 -4.13
C ALA A 190 -20.49 10.81 -3.81
N THR A 191 -20.25 10.24 -2.63
CA THR A 191 -18.91 9.78 -2.21
C THR A 191 -18.42 8.61 -3.05
N LEU A 192 -19.28 7.61 -3.27
CA LEU A 192 -18.95 6.42 -4.06
C LEU A 192 -18.76 6.71 -5.56
N SER A 193 -19.08 7.94 -6.00
CA SER A 193 -18.94 8.34 -7.39
C SER A 193 -17.50 8.56 -7.83
N VAL A 194 -16.56 8.84 -6.93
CA VAL A 194 -15.20 9.19 -7.33
C VAL A 194 -14.23 8.03 -7.06
N GLN A 195 -13.61 7.53 -8.12
CA GLN A 195 -12.39 6.72 -8.07
C GLN A 195 -11.31 7.47 -8.84
N PRO A 196 -10.26 8.02 -8.18
CA PRO A 196 -9.29 8.88 -8.86
C PRO A 196 -8.52 8.10 -9.93
N TYR A 197 -7.92 6.95 -9.62
CA TYR A 197 -7.30 6.04 -10.61
C TYR A 197 -7.28 4.57 -10.12
N PRO A 198 -7.66 3.55 -10.92
CA PRO A 198 -7.66 2.13 -10.51
C PRO A 198 -6.27 1.55 -10.20
N TRP A 199 -5.22 2.16 -10.76
CA TRP A 199 -3.83 1.73 -10.63
C TRP A 199 -3.08 2.39 -9.47
N LEU A 200 -3.71 3.31 -8.72
CA LEU A 200 -3.02 4.09 -7.69
C LEU A 200 -3.78 4.03 -6.36
N SER A 201 -3.10 3.60 -5.31
CA SER A 201 -3.56 3.61 -3.93
C SER A 201 -2.61 4.45 -3.09
N PHE A 202 -3.12 5.00 -2.02
CA PHE A 202 -2.33 5.71 -1.03
C PHE A 202 -2.74 5.19 0.34
N TYR A 203 -1.82 5.20 1.29
CA TYR A 203 -2.09 4.75 2.65
C TYR A 203 -1.34 5.62 3.65
N GLY A 204 -1.85 5.64 4.87
CA GLY A 204 -1.21 6.25 6.03
C GLY A 204 -1.51 5.40 7.26
N ASN A 205 -0.53 5.24 8.14
CA ASN A 205 -0.66 4.45 9.35
C ASN A 205 0.01 5.19 10.53
N TYR A 206 -0.62 5.06 11.70
CA TYR A 206 -0.07 5.46 12.99
C TYR A 206 -0.12 4.25 13.90
N THR A 207 1.02 3.79 14.40
CA THR A 207 1.10 2.61 15.28
C THR A 207 1.90 2.94 16.53
N LYS A 208 1.37 2.55 17.69
CA LYS A 208 2.11 2.49 18.95
C LYS A 208 2.40 1.03 19.28
N SER A 209 3.62 0.73 19.70
CA SER A 209 4.00 -0.58 20.22
C SER A 209 4.64 -0.45 21.59
N PHE A 210 4.55 -1.52 22.38
CA PHE A 210 5.22 -1.63 23.66
C PHE A 210 5.94 -2.98 23.73
N GLY A 211 7.07 -3.00 24.43
CA GLY A 211 7.87 -4.18 24.70
C GLY A 211 8.31 -4.19 26.16
N LEU A 212 8.44 -5.38 26.74
CA LEU A 212 8.98 -5.53 28.09
C LEU A 212 10.49 -5.38 28.03
N ASN A 213 11.05 -4.60 28.97
CA ASN A 213 12.48 -4.61 29.25
C ASN A 213 12.73 -5.55 30.43
N ASN A 214 13.68 -6.47 30.27
CA ASN A 214 14.14 -7.32 31.36
C ASN A 214 15.45 -6.76 31.91
N GLY A 215 15.41 -6.20 33.12
CA GLY A 215 16.60 -5.73 33.82
C GLY A 215 16.34 -4.60 34.81
N VAL A 216 17.43 -4.05 35.34
CA VAL A 216 17.43 -2.94 36.29
C VAL A 216 18.34 -1.79 35.84
N THR A 217 18.10 -0.59 36.34
CA THR A 217 18.99 0.56 36.18
C THR A 217 20.24 0.41 37.04
N ARG A 218 21.23 1.30 36.85
CA ARG A 218 22.43 1.36 37.71
C ARG A 218 22.08 1.60 39.19
N ALA A 219 20.95 2.23 39.48
CA ALA A 219 20.43 2.44 40.83
C ALA A 219 19.66 1.22 41.40
N GLY A 220 19.54 0.12 40.65
CA GLY A 220 18.83 -1.09 41.06
C GLY A 220 17.31 -1.05 40.89
N ALA A 221 16.78 -0.03 40.20
CA ALA A 221 15.34 0.07 39.92
C ALA A 221 14.96 -0.75 38.68
N ALA A 222 13.79 -1.39 38.66
CA ALA A 222 13.28 -2.08 37.47
C ALA A 222 13.17 -1.13 36.26
N LEU A 223 13.49 -1.63 35.06
CA LEU A 223 13.36 -0.85 33.84
C LEU A 223 11.88 -0.69 33.45
N GLY A 224 11.50 0.52 33.06
CA GLY A 224 10.21 0.76 32.43
C GLY A 224 10.10 0.04 31.07
N PRO A 225 8.87 -0.15 30.55
CA PRO A 225 8.68 -0.77 29.24
C PRO A 225 9.29 0.06 28.12
N GLN A 226 9.78 -0.64 27.10
CA GLN A 226 10.16 -0.05 25.83
C GLN A 226 8.89 0.34 25.07
N THR A 227 8.87 1.51 24.43
CA THR A 227 7.74 1.91 23.58
C THR A 227 8.24 2.39 22.22
N ALA A 228 7.42 2.26 21.20
CA ALA A 228 7.67 2.87 19.90
C ALA A 228 6.42 3.54 19.35
N ILE A 229 6.63 4.61 18.61
CA ILE A 229 5.61 5.33 17.85
C ILE A 229 6.10 5.37 16.41
N GLN A 230 5.27 4.90 15.49
CA GLN A 230 5.54 4.92 14.06
C GLN A 230 4.45 5.70 13.34
N MET A 231 4.87 6.64 12.51
CA MET A 231 4.06 7.27 11.48
C MET A 231 4.58 6.82 10.13
N GLU A 232 3.69 6.38 9.25
CA GLU A 232 4.06 5.99 7.90
C GLU A 232 3.02 6.50 6.91
N GLY A 233 3.47 6.99 5.77
CA GLY A 233 2.62 7.40 4.66
C GLY A 233 3.23 6.92 3.35
N GLY A 234 2.40 6.36 2.47
CA GLY A 234 2.91 5.78 1.24
C GLY A 234 1.94 5.83 0.07
N VAL A 235 2.52 5.63 -1.10
CA VAL A 235 1.84 5.51 -2.39
C VAL A 235 2.14 4.14 -2.94
N LYS A 236 1.11 3.46 -3.45
CA LYS A 236 1.23 2.17 -4.11
C LYS A 236 0.63 2.24 -5.51
N ALA A 237 1.40 1.89 -6.53
CA ALA A 237 0.97 1.79 -7.91
C ALA A 237 0.96 0.32 -8.39
N GLU A 238 -0.05 -0.03 -9.17
CA GLU A 238 -0.20 -1.34 -9.84
C GLU A 238 -0.17 -1.10 -11.35
N LEU A 239 0.93 -1.47 -11.99
CA LEU A 239 1.25 -1.21 -13.41
C LEU A 239 1.15 -2.49 -14.23
N LEU A 240 1.14 -2.35 -15.56
CA LEU A 240 1.19 -3.46 -16.52
C LEU A 240 0.07 -4.49 -16.26
N ASP A 241 -1.19 -4.06 -16.20
CA ASP A 241 -2.33 -4.92 -15.87
C ASP A 241 -2.18 -5.66 -14.51
N LYS A 242 -1.62 -4.97 -13.51
CA LYS A 242 -1.33 -5.49 -12.16
C LYS A 242 -0.24 -6.58 -12.13
N ARG A 243 0.57 -6.67 -13.18
CA ARG A 243 1.73 -7.55 -13.21
C ARG A 243 2.89 -6.99 -12.40
N LEU A 244 2.96 -5.67 -12.24
CA LEU A 244 4.05 -4.97 -11.56
C LEU A 244 3.51 -4.05 -10.45
N SER A 245 3.91 -4.30 -9.21
CA SER A 245 3.59 -3.47 -8.06
C SER A 245 4.76 -2.57 -7.71
N VAL A 246 4.50 -1.28 -7.46
CA VAL A 246 5.48 -0.29 -6.99
C VAL A 246 4.94 0.38 -5.73
N THR A 247 5.72 0.42 -4.66
CA THR A 247 5.41 1.11 -3.42
C THR A 247 6.50 2.14 -3.14
N LEU A 248 6.10 3.34 -2.73
CA LEU A 248 6.95 4.38 -2.18
C LEU A 248 6.40 4.76 -0.81
N ALA A 249 7.18 4.57 0.25
CA ALA A 249 6.78 4.89 1.62
C ALA A 249 7.74 5.90 2.25
N TYR A 250 7.21 6.78 3.09
CA TYR A 250 7.99 7.57 4.04
C TYR A 250 7.57 7.18 5.45
N TYR A 251 8.54 6.98 6.34
CA TYR A 251 8.29 6.66 7.73
C TYR A 251 9.06 7.57 8.70
N ASP A 252 8.49 7.72 9.89
CA ASP A 252 9.10 8.33 11.08
C ASP A 252 8.82 7.41 12.28
N ILE A 253 9.86 6.77 12.80
CA ILE A 253 9.81 5.83 13.91
C ILE A 253 10.61 6.42 15.07
N LYS A 254 9.93 6.60 16.21
CA LYS A 254 10.55 7.00 17.48
C LYS A 254 10.45 5.84 18.45
N LYS A 255 11.59 5.42 19.01
CA LYS A 255 11.66 4.33 19.97
C LYS A 255 12.26 4.85 21.27
N TYR A 256 11.60 4.55 22.38
CA TYR A 256 11.94 5.05 23.72
C TYR A 256 12.29 3.92 24.67
N ASN A 257 13.10 4.21 25.68
CA ASN A 257 13.53 3.27 26.72
C ASN A 257 14.15 1.98 26.12
N ILE A 258 15.00 2.12 25.11
CA ILE A 258 15.80 1.02 24.58
C ILE A 258 16.85 0.65 25.62
N ALA A 259 16.70 -0.51 26.26
CA ALA A 259 17.66 -1.01 27.23
C ALA A 259 18.93 -1.48 26.53
N ARG A 260 20.08 -0.91 26.91
CA ARG A 260 21.40 -1.40 26.47
C ARG A 260 22.26 -1.82 27.66
N ASN A 261 22.86 -3.01 27.56
CA ASN A 261 23.69 -3.55 28.63
C ASN A 261 24.93 -2.66 28.82
N THR A 262 25.23 -2.31 30.06
CA THR A 262 26.41 -1.51 30.42
C THR A 262 27.48 -2.44 30.97
N PRO A 263 28.60 -2.64 30.27
CA PRO A 263 29.64 -3.52 30.77
C PRO A 263 30.57 -2.83 31.78
N GLY A 264 31.10 -3.65 32.67
CA GLY A 264 31.86 -3.27 33.85
C GLY A 264 31.61 -4.26 34.99
N LEU A 265 32.32 -4.12 36.11
CA LEU A 265 32.20 -5.02 37.27
C LEU A 265 30.76 -5.17 37.78
N ALA A 266 29.95 -4.10 37.67
CA ALA A 266 28.53 -4.10 38.01
C ALA A 266 27.67 -4.92 37.03
N GLY A 267 27.98 -4.91 35.74
CA GLY A 267 27.29 -5.73 34.72
C GLY A 267 27.68 -7.21 34.79
N ALA A 268 28.94 -7.51 35.14
CA ALA A 268 29.43 -8.87 35.34
C ALA A 268 28.90 -9.54 36.63
N LEU A 269 28.68 -8.78 37.71
CA LEU A 269 28.19 -9.30 38.99
C LEU A 269 26.65 -9.26 39.13
N ARG A 270 25.95 -8.35 38.43
CA ARG A 270 24.48 -8.17 38.54
C ARG A 270 23.69 -8.51 37.27
N GLY A 271 24.36 -8.91 36.18
CA GLY A 271 23.76 -9.50 34.98
C GLY A 271 22.84 -8.63 34.12
N PHE A 272 22.33 -7.50 34.63
CA PHE A 272 21.21 -6.78 34.01
C PHE A 272 21.19 -5.28 34.37
N VAL A 273 22.31 -4.56 34.23
CA VAL A 273 22.35 -3.10 34.47
C VAL A 273 22.32 -2.35 33.14
N TYR A 274 21.24 -1.64 32.87
CA TYR A 274 21.00 -0.99 31.57
C TYR A 274 20.94 0.53 31.66
N ASP A 275 21.57 1.18 30.69
CA ASP A 275 21.28 2.56 30.32
C ASP A 275 20.14 2.59 29.31
N LEU A 276 19.24 3.56 29.46
CA LEU A 276 18.08 3.74 28.59
C LEU A 276 18.40 4.74 27.49
N LEU A 277 18.16 4.31 26.26
CA LEU A 277 18.40 5.05 25.03
C LEU A 277 17.07 5.34 24.33
N ASP A 278 16.93 6.54 23.78
CA ASP A 278 15.87 6.86 22.82
C ASP A 278 16.50 7.07 21.43
N ALA A 279 15.84 6.58 20.39
CA ALA A 279 16.31 6.69 19.02
C ALA A 279 15.17 7.06 18.07
N GLU A 280 15.51 7.78 17.02
CA GLU A 280 14.61 8.13 15.92
C GLU A 280 15.18 7.58 14.61
N SER A 281 14.31 7.01 13.78
CA SER A 281 14.62 6.59 12.42
C SER A 281 13.59 7.18 11.47
N LYS A 282 14.06 7.97 10.51
CA LYS A 282 13.25 8.52 9.41
C LYS A 282 13.78 7.99 8.11
N GLY A 283 12.90 7.63 7.18
CA GLY A 283 13.37 7.05 5.94
C GLY A 283 12.35 7.01 4.83
N VAL A 284 12.86 6.66 3.65
CA VAL A 284 12.09 6.41 2.44
C VAL A 284 12.36 4.99 1.97
N GLU A 285 11.29 4.27 1.68
CA GLU A 285 11.33 2.90 1.15
C GLU A 285 10.72 2.86 -0.25
N ILE A 286 11.38 2.16 -1.16
CA ILE A 286 10.89 1.88 -2.50
C ILE A 286 10.89 0.37 -2.68
N ASP A 287 9.73 -0.19 -3.00
CA ASP A 287 9.59 -1.60 -3.35
C ASP A 287 8.99 -1.73 -4.74
N VAL A 288 9.64 -2.51 -5.60
CA VAL A 288 9.18 -2.88 -6.93
C VAL A 288 9.16 -4.39 -7.01
N THR A 289 8.03 -4.99 -7.35
CA THR A 289 7.92 -6.45 -7.46
C THR A 289 6.91 -6.83 -8.52
N GLY A 290 7.27 -7.76 -9.40
CA GLY A 290 6.33 -8.34 -10.36
C GLY A 290 6.96 -8.78 -11.67
N ARG A 291 6.14 -8.84 -12.72
CA ARG A 291 6.53 -9.19 -14.08
C ARG A 291 6.46 -7.97 -15.00
N ILE A 292 7.54 -7.73 -15.73
CA ILE A 292 7.62 -6.69 -16.75
C ILE A 292 6.90 -7.17 -18.02
N ASP A 293 7.08 -8.43 -18.38
CA ASP A 293 6.39 -9.10 -19.48
C ASP A 293 6.27 -10.62 -19.21
N ASP A 294 5.97 -11.40 -20.24
CA ASP A 294 5.74 -12.85 -20.14
C ASP A 294 6.99 -13.64 -19.80
N ASN A 295 8.18 -13.04 -19.83
CA ASN A 295 9.46 -13.70 -19.59
C ASN A 295 10.25 -13.04 -18.45
N TRP A 296 10.13 -11.73 -18.27
CA TRP A 296 10.90 -10.95 -17.30
C TRP A 296 10.15 -10.72 -16.00
N SER A 297 10.78 -11.11 -14.88
CA SER A 297 10.35 -10.78 -13.51
C SER A 297 11.41 -9.93 -12.82
N VAL A 298 10.96 -8.99 -11.98
CA VAL A 298 11.83 -8.11 -11.20
C VAL A 298 11.38 -8.05 -9.75
N ILE A 299 12.35 -8.05 -8.84
CA ILE A 299 12.21 -7.65 -7.44
C ILE A 299 13.29 -6.61 -7.18
N ALA A 300 12.91 -5.41 -6.78
CA ALA A 300 13.85 -4.37 -6.41
C ALA A 300 13.36 -3.67 -5.15
N ASN A 301 14.27 -3.45 -4.21
CA ASN A 301 13.98 -2.82 -2.94
C ASN A 301 15.08 -1.80 -2.69
N PHE A 302 14.73 -0.60 -2.26
CA PHE A 302 15.66 0.43 -1.86
C PHE A 302 15.16 1.11 -0.60
N LEU A 303 16.07 1.31 0.33
CA LEU A 303 15.81 1.91 1.62
C LEU A 303 16.87 2.95 1.91
N HIS A 304 16.41 4.19 2.11
CA HIS A 304 17.21 5.28 2.64
C HIS A 304 16.73 5.58 4.05
N MET A 305 17.63 5.53 5.04
CA MET A 305 17.30 5.78 6.43
C MET A 305 18.29 6.72 7.12
N ASN A 306 17.75 7.61 7.93
CA ASN A 306 18.48 8.42 8.88
C ASN A 306 18.09 8.00 10.30
N THR A 307 18.98 7.23 10.94
CA THR A 307 18.76 6.66 12.27
C THR A 307 19.78 7.25 13.24
N HIS A 308 19.29 7.97 14.24
CA HIS A 308 20.12 8.61 15.25
C HIS A 308 19.53 8.49 16.65
N VAL A 309 20.40 8.62 17.64
CA VAL A 309 20.03 8.64 19.05
C VAL A 309 19.52 10.03 19.42
N THR A 310 18.36 10.10 20.04
CA THR A 310 17.74 11.35 20.50
C THR A 310 18.00 11.59 21.99
N LYS A 311 18.14 10.53 22.77
CA LYS A 311 18.50 10.59 24.19
C LYS A 311 19.48 9.46 24.52
N GLY A 312 20.65 9.84 25.05
CA GLY A 312 21.68 8.92 25.50
C GLY A 312 22.83 9.66 26.19
N SER A 313 23.45 9.01 27.17
CA SER A 313 24.66 9.41 27.91
C SER A 313 25.45 8.11 28.14
N THR A 314 26.78 7.96 28.02
CA THR A 314 27.97 8.82 28.03
C THR A 314 29.13 8.07 27.33
N LEU A 315 30.23 8.79 27.06
CA LEU A 315 31.64 8.32 27.20
C LEU A 315 32.39 9.37 28.05
N PRO A 316 33.37 9.03 28.93
CA PRO A 316 34.67 8.50 28.45
C PRO A 316 35.35 7.39 29.30
N ALA A 317 36.22 6.61 28.66
CA ALA A 317 37.45 6.08 29.25
C ALA A 317 38.55 6.04 28.17
N SER A 318 39.83 6.01 28.58
CA SER A 318 41.05 6.31 27.81
C SER A 318 41.28 5.60 26.46
N ASP A 319 40.42 4.64 26.10
CA ASP A 319 40.54 3.83 24.89
C ASP A 319 39.29 3.95 23.99
N PRO A 320 39.40 4.56 22.80
CA PRO A 320 38.30 4.64 21.85
C PRO A 320 37.85 3.28 21.29
N PHE A 321 38.60 2.20 21.51
CA PHE A 321 38.29 0.84 21.01
C PHE A 321 37.49 -0.04 22.00
N ASP A 322 37.19 0.44 23.22
CA ASP A 322 36.34 -0.29 24.17
C ASP A 322 34.85 -0.19 23.79
N ILE A 323 34.44 -0.83 22.69
CA ILE A 323 33.06 -0.86 22.16
C ILE A 323 32.02 -1.41 23.16
N VAL A 324 32.51 -2.12 24.17
CA VAL A 324 31.73 -2.82 25.16
C VAL A 324 31.14 -1.72 26.06
N THR A 325 31.93 -0.80 26.60
CA THR A 325 31.50 0.18 27.64
C THR A 325 30.84 1.47 27.13
N GLN A 326 30.78 1.72 25.82
CA GLN A 326 30.28 2.99 25.27
C GLN A 326 28.77 2.97 24.99
N ALA A 327 28.02 4.00 25.42
CA ALA A 327 26.66 4.27 24.95
C ALA A 327 26.67 5.34 23.83
N PRO A 328 25.82 5.24 22.79
CA PRO A 328 25.80 6.26 21.76
C PRO A 328 25.18 7.53 22.36
N VAL A 329 25.87 8.65 22.17
CA VAL A 329 25.44 9.95 22.72
C VAL A 329 24.32 10.51 21.85
N ALA A 330 23.43 11.32 22.44
CA ALA A 330 22.45 12.08 21.67
C ALA A 330 23.11 12.78 20.46
N GLY A 331 22.49 12.65 19.29
CA GLY A 331 22.99 13.14 18.00
C GLY A 331 23.86 12.17 17.20
N LYS A 332 24.38 11.10 17.81
CA LYS A 332 25.15 10.06 17.12
C LYS A 332 24.24 9.07 16.39
N ARG A 333 24.74 8.46 15.31
CA ARG A 333 24.05 7.40 14.57
C ARG A 333 24.15 6.08 15.32
N LEU A 334 23.11 5.25 15.21
CA LEU A 334 23.16 3.88 15.74
C LEU A 334 24.19 3.04 14.96
N PRO A 335 25.03 2.25 15.65
CA PRO A 335 25.98 1.36 14.99
C PRO A 335 25.28 0.21 14.27
N ALA A 336 25.94 -0.36 13.27
CA ALA A 336 25.43 -1.42 12.38
C ALA A 336 24.16 -1.06 11.59
N VAL A 337 23.84 0.24 11.50
CA VAL A 337 22.69 0.75 10.72
C VAL A 337 23.22 1.55 9.52
N PRO A 338 23.20 0.98 8.30
CA PRO A 338 23.65 1.68 7.10
C PRO A 338 22.63 2.75 6.67
N GLU A 339 23.09 3.82 6.02
CA GLU A 339 22.19 4.89 5.54
C GLU A 339 21.37 4.48 4.32
N ASN A 340 21.96 3.64 3.47
CA ASN A 340 21.35 3.19 2.23
C ASN A 340 21.52 1.67 2.13
N MET A 341 20.47 0.96 1.79
CA MET A 341 20.54 -0.43 1.40
C MET A 341 19.58 -0.71 0.27
N GLY A 342 19.92 -1.69 -0.57
CA GLY A 342 19.05 -2.07 -1.65
C GLY A 342 19.36 -3.44 -2.21
N ASN A 343 18.38 -3.99 -2.90
CA ASN A 343 18.46 -5.26 -3.57
C ASN A 343 17.79 -5.14 -4.94
N LEU A 344 18.38 -5.77 -5.95
CA LEU A 344 17.79 -5.95 -7.27
C LEU A 344 17.95 -7.40 -7.67
N TRP A 345 16.87 -8.02 -8.12
CA TRP A 345 16.83 -9.37 -8.64
C TRP A 345 16.01 -9.38 -9.91
N VAL A 346 16.63 -9.75 -11.02
CA VAL A 346 15.99 -9.83 -12.33
C VAL A 346 16.05 -11.27 -12.80
N LYS A 347 14.90 -11.83 -13.15
CA LYS A 347 14.76 -13.19 -13.65
C LYS A 347 14.17 -13.18 -15.05
N TYR A 348 14.72 -14.00 -15.93
CA TYR A 348 14.20 -14.29 -17.26
C TYR A 348 13.78 -15.76 -17.35
N ASP A 349 12.56 -16.01 -17.79
CA ASP A 349 12.01 -17.32 -18.16
C ASP A 349 12.09 -17.46 -19.68
N ALA A 350 12.95 -18.32 -20.19
CA ALA A 350 13.19 -18.45 -21.64
C ALA A 350 12.03 -19.15 -22.36
N ASP A 351 11.84 -18.75 -23.62
CA ASP A 351 10.84 -19.32 -24.54
C ASP A 351 11.50 -19.92 -25.80
N GLY A 352 10.68 -20.26 -26.80
CA GLY A 352 11.15 -20.88 -28.04
C GLY A 352 11.97 -22.15 -27.81
N ALA A 353 13.14 -22.21 -28.44
CA ALA A 353 14.06 -23.36 -28.36
C ALA A 353 14.63 -23.60 -26.94
N PHE A 354 14.58 -22.59 -26.07
CA PHE A 354 15.09 -22.67 -24.70
C PHE A 354 13.97 -22.78 -23.66
N ARG A 355 12.73 -23.07 -24.08
CA ARG A 355 11.60 -23.25 -23.17
C ARG A 355 11.95 -24.24 -22.06
N GLY A 356 11.71 -23.82 -20.82
CA GLY A 356 12.03 -24.58 -19.61
C GLY A 356 13.27 -24.07 -18.89
N TRP A 357 14.16 -23.33 -19.57
CA TRP A 357 15.26 -22.63 -18.92
C TRP A 357 14.79 -21.32 -18.28
N SER A 358 15.34 -21.02 -17.12
CA SER A 358 15.28 -19.68 -16.51
C SER A 358 16.65 -19.28 -16.00
N GLY A 359 16.99 -18.01 -16.13
CA GLY A 359 18.20 -17.42 -15.57
C GLY A 359 17.84 -16.20 -14.74
N ALA A 360 18.61 -15.94 -13.68
CA ALA A 360 18.45 -14.72 -12.91
C ALA A 360 19.80 -14.19 -12.43
N ILE A 361 19.88 -12.88 -12.32
CA ILE A 361 21.01 -12.16 -11.73
C ILE A 361 20.47 -11.12 -10.75
N GLY A 362 21.20 -10.91 -9.68
CA GLY A 362 20.89 -9.85 -8.75
C GLY A 362 22.09 -9.27 -8.06
N ALA A 363 21.88 -8.11 -7.47
CA ALA A 363 22.85 -7.36 -6.71
C ALA A 363 22.20 -6.86 -5.42
N SER A 364 22.87 -7.10 -4.28
CA SER A 364 22.51 -6.48 -3.01
C SER A 364 23.62 -5.51 -2.61
N ARG A 365 23.25 -4.29 -2.24
CA ARG A 365 24.17 -3.22 -1.82
C ARG A 365 23.85 -2.81 -0.39
N VAL A 366 24.87 -2.80 0.46
CA VAL A 366 24.78 -2.27 1.82
C VAL A 366 25.73 -1.09 1.96
N GLY A 367 25.19 0.06 2.33
CA GLY A 367 25.93 1.31 2.53
C GLY A 367 26.91 1.24 3.69
N THR A 368 27.65 2.33 3.91
CA THR A 368 28.53 2.44 5.06
C THR A 368 27.71 2.48 6.35
N ALA A 369 28.22 1.84 7.40
CA ALA A 369 27.62 1.86 8.72
C ALA A 369 28.69 2.16 9.77
N TRP A 370 28.31 2.87 10.83
CA TRP A 370 29.19 3.02 11.98
C TRP A 370 29.31 1.70 12.72
N VAL A 371 30.53 1.32 13.11
CA VAL A 371 30.76 0.07 13.85
C VAL A 371 30.56 0.31 15.34
N ASP A 372 30.89 1.51 15.81
CA ASP A 372 30.94 1.86 17.22
C ASP A 372 29.95 2.99 17.59
N PRO A 373 29.52 3.04 18.87
CA PRO A 373 28.62 4.07 19.38
C PRO A 373 29.19 5.49 19.37
N ALA A 374 30.52 5.66 19.40
CA ALA A 374 31.16 6.97 19.32
C ALA A 374 31.16 7.54 17.88
N ASN A 375 30.80 6.71 16.90
CA ASN A 375 30.93 6.97 15.47
C ASN A 375 32.36 7.37 15.12
N SER A 376 33.32 6.52 15.50
CA SER A 376 34.76 6.71 15.25
C SER A 376 35.29 5.82 14.11
N PHE A 377 34.63 4.69 13.84
CA PHE A 377 35.00 3.76 12.78
C PHE A 377 33.81 3.43 11.87
N ILE A 378 34.04 3.47 10.56
CA ILE A 378 33.04 3.20 9.52
C ILE A 378 33.38 1.88 8.84
N ALA A 379 32.43 0.95 8.85
CA ALA A 379 32.49 -0.23 8.00
C ALA A 379 32.29 0.18 6.53
N PRO A 380 33.17 -0.25 5.61
CA PRO A 380 33.05 0.08 4.21
C PRO A 380 31.80 -0.57 3.62
N ALA A 381 31.18 0.14 2.71
CA ALA A 381 30.00 -0.32 2.01
C ALA A 381 30.38 -1.46 1.05
N TYR A 382 29.58 -2.54 0.99
CA TYR A 382 29.82 -3.69 0.09
C TYR A 382 28.65 -4.01 -0.87
N THR A 383 28.97 -4.75 -1.94
CA THR A 383 28.01 -5.24 -2.93
C THR A 383 28.19 -6.74 -3.10
N LEU A 384 27.09 -7.49 -3.08
CA LEU A 384 27.07 -8.92 -3.35
C LEU A 384 26.31 -9.19 -4.64
N LEU A 385 26.94 -9.90 -5.57
CA LEU A 385 26.29 -10.40 -6.77
C LEU A 385 25.81 -11.83 -6.54
N ARG A 386 24.63 -12.14 -7.06
CA ARG A 386 24.00 -13.47 -6.99
C ARG A 386 23.52 -13.86 -8.37
N ALA A 387 23.62 -15.15 -8.68
CA ALA A 387 23.12 -15.70 -9.94
C ALA A 387 22.34 -16.99 -9.69
N MET A 388 21.38 -17.25 -10.57
CA MET A 388 20.62 -18.49 -10.58
C MET A 388 20.40 -18.97 -12.01
N ALA A 389 20.49 -20.28 -12.21
CA ALA A 389 20.03 -20.94 -13.42
C ALA A 389 19.15 -22.12 -13.03
N SER A 390 18.03 -22.29 -13.73
CA SER A 390 17.13 -23.42 -13.52
C SER A 390 16.63 -23.99 -14.83
N TYR A 391 16.39 -25.29 -14.87
CA TYR A 391 15.76 -25.98 -15.99
C TYR A 391 14.59 -26.84 -15.52
N ARG A 392 13.42 -26.62 -16.10
CA ARG A 392 12.19 -27.38 -15.86
C ARG A 392 11.93 -28.35 -17.01
N PHE A 393 11.83 -29.63 -16.69
CA PHE A 393 11.58 -30.70 -17.64
C PHE A 393 10.51 -31.67 -17.13
N ALA A 394 9.90 -32.42 -18.04
CA ALA A 394 8.94 -33.46 -17.69
C ALA A 394 9.67 -34.76 -17.34
N LEU A 395 9.24 -35.41 -16.25
CA LEU A 395 9.67 -36.75 -15.86
C LEU A 395 8.39 -37.59 -15.64
N GLY A 396 7.99 -38.31 -16.68
CA GLY A 396 6.71 -39.01 -16.74
C GLY A 396 5.53 -38.02 -16.60
N PRO A 397 4.59 -38.22 -15.65
CA PRO A 397 3.47 -37.31 -15.43
C PRO A 397 3.85 -36.07 -14.59
N THR A 398 5.07 -36.00 -14.08
CA THR A 398 5.50 -34.91 -13.18
C THR A 398 6.43 -33.93 -13.89
N HIS A 399 6.45 -32.68 -13.41
CA HIS A 399 7.46 -31.71 -13.84
C HIS A 399 8.50 -31.57 -12.73
N VAL A 400 9.78 -31.70 -13.09
CA VAL A 400 10.92 -31.53 -12.19
C VAL A 400 11.65 -30.25 -12.58
N THR A 401 12.15 -29.51 -11.59
CA THR A 401 12.99 -28.33 -11.81
C THR A 401 14.34 -28.58 -11.15
N ALA A 402 15.40 -28.58 -11.95
CA ALA A 402 16.78 -28.54 -11.44
C ALA A 402 17.22 -27.07 -11.36
N GLN A 403 17.85 -26.66 -10.26
CA GLN A 403 18.28 -25.28 -10.04
C GLN A 403 19.65 -25.23 -9.39
N VAL A 404 20.48 -24.30 -9.86
CA VAL A 404 21.77 -23.93 -9.27
C VAL A 404 21.71 -22.46 -8.89
N ASN A 405 22.14 -22.15 -7.66
CA ASN A 405 22.29 -20.79 -7.17
C ASN A 405 23.76 -20.56 -6.80
N VAL A 406 24.27 -19.39 -7.12
CA VAL A 406 25.59 -18.94 -6.70
C VAL A 406 25.42 -17.62 -5.97
N ASP A 407 25.65 -17.67 -4.66
CA ASP A 407 25.67 -16.50 -3.80
C ASP A 407 27.09 -15.95 -3.71
N ASN A 408 27.20 -14.62 -3.62
CA ASN A 408 28.49 -13.93 -3.61
C ASN A 408 29.39 -14.34 -4.78
N LEU A 409 28.87 -14.18 -6.01
CA LEU A 409 29.51 -14.61 -7.26
C LEU A 409 30.94 -14.08 -7.45
N LEU A 410 31.24 -12.92 -6.85
CA LEU A 410 32.56 -12.29 -6.91
C LEU A 410 33.51 -12.76 -5.79
N ASN A 411 33.05 -13.64 -4.91
CA ASN A 411 33.77 -14.06 -3.70
C ASN A 411 34.28 -12.87 -2.87
N SER A 412 33.47 -11.82 -2.77
CA SER A 412 33.81 -10.60 -2.04
C SER A 412 33.98 -10.90 -0.55
N THR A 413 35.06 -10.41 0.05
CA THR A 413 35.25 -10.37 1.51
C THR A 413 34.72 -9.04 2.05
N TYR A 414 33.88 -9.10 3.08
CA TYR A 414 33.26 -7.92 3.72
C TYR A 414 33.16 -8.17 5.24
N ILE A 415 32.90 -7.10 5.99
CA ILE A 415 32.85 -7.08 7.46
C ILE A 415 31.39 -6.99 7.92
#